data_AF-A0A2N6PK36-F1
#
_entry.id   AF-A0A2N6PK36-F1
#
_cell.length_a   1.000
_cell.length_b   1.000
_cell.length_c   1.000
_cell.angle_alpha   90.00
_cell.angle_beta   90.00
_cell.angle_gamma   90.00
#
_symmetry.space_group_name_H-M   'P 1'
#
loop_
_entity.id
_entity.type
_entity.pdbx_description
1 polymer ?
#
loop_
_entity_poly.entity_id
_entity_poly.type
_entity_poly.pdbx_seq_one_letter_code
_entity_poly.pdbx_strand_id
1 'polypeptide(L)'
;MSANSAAFAHVNGFRWRVGDPTLADSEAHLYDLGVLRSVLEEAVEMAVADARADGVTWAKIGDALGVTHQAVIKRYRKGGAR
;
A
#
# COMPACT_ATOMS: atom_id res chain seq x y z
N MET A 1 -4.95 20.44 -7.70
CA MET A 1 -4.77 19.39 -6.69
C MET A 1 -4.30 18.13 -7.40
N SER A 2 -3.20 17.52 -6.99
CA SER A 2 -2.67 16.29 -7.59
C SER A 2 -3.17 15.04 -6.85
N ALA A 3 -3.16 13.89 -7.50
CA ALA A 3 -3.47 12.61 -6.85
C ALA A 3 -2.60 12.40 -5.59
N ASN A 4 -1.31 12.74 -5.67
CA ASN A 4 -0.40 12.69 -4.52
C ASN A 4 -0.84 13.61 -3.39
N SER A 5 -1.26 14.86 -3.67
CA SER A 5 -1.74 15.76 -2.61
C SER A 5 -3.02 15.26 -1.92
N ALA A 6 -3.92 14.60 -2.66
CA ALA A 6 -5.11 14.00 -2.08
C ALA A 6 -4.75 12.76 -1.23
N ALA A 7 -3.87 11.89 -1.72
CA ALA A 7 -3.39 10.73 -0.97
C ALA A 7 -2.67 11.15 0.32
N PHE A 8 -1.83 12.18 0.28
CA PHE A 8 -1.18 12.73 1.47
C PHE A 8 -2.18 13.27 2.50
N ALA A 9 -3.30 13.85 2.05
CA ALA A 9 -4.34 14.32 2.97
C ALA A 9 -4.97 13.14 3.75
N HIS A 10 -5.21 12.00 3.08
CA HIS A 10 -5.68 10.78 3.75
C HIS A 10 -4.68 10.22 4.75
N VAL A 11 -3.39 10.17 4.38
CA VAL A 11 -2.31 9.72 5.27
C VAL A 11 -2.22 10.60 6.52
N ASN A 12 -2.23 11.93 6.35
CA ASN A 12 -2.15 12.88 7.48
C ASN A 12 -3.43 12.94 8.34
N GLY A 13 -4.56 12.50 7.78
CA GLY A 13 -5.84 12.39 8.46
C GLY A 13 -5.94 11.13 9.35
N PHE A 14 -5.13 10.11 9.11
CA PHE A 14 -5.07 8.91 9.94
C PHE A 14 -4.23 9.18 11.20
N ARG A 15 -4.91 9.24 12.34
CA ARG A 15 -4.35 9.65 13.64
C ARG A 15 -4.81 8.69 14.72
N TRP A 16 -4.46 7.42 14.57
CA TRP A 16 -4.88 6.38 15.50
C TRP A 16 -4.09 6.41 16.81
N ARG A 17 -2.77 6.62 16.73
CA ARG A 17 -1.87 6.77 17.89
C ARG A 17 -1.59 8.22 18.26
N VAL A 18 -1.73 9.17 17.32
CA VAL A 18 -1.53 10.59 17.61
C VAL A 18 -2.52 11.06 18.68
N GLY A 19 -2.00 11.69 19.74
CA GLY A 19 -2.78 12.07 20.93
C GLY A 19 -2.71 11.05 22.08
N ASP A 20 -2.01 9.93 21.91
CA ASP A 20 -1.66 9.03 23.01
C ASP A 20 -0.70 9.75 23.98
N PRO A 21 -1.09 9.97 25.26
CA PRO A 21 -0.28 10.72 26.22
C PRO A 21 1.01 9.98 26.63
N THR A 22 1.15 8.71 26.25
CA THR A 22 2.34 7.89 26.55
C THR A 22 3.42 7.98 25.47
N LEU A 23 3.13 8.60 24.32
CA LEU A 23 4.03 8.71 23.18
C LEU A 23 4.33 10.17 22.85
N ALA A 24 5.53 10.41 22.30
CA ALA A 24 5.78 11.68 21.61
C ALA A 24 4.95 11.72 20.31
N ASP A 25 4.46 12.90 19.91
CA ASP A 25 3.66 13.06 18.68
C ASP A 25 4.39 12.53 17.43
N SER A 26 5.71 12.70 17.36
CA SER A 26 6.54 12.17 16.27
C SER A 26 6.60 10.64 16.27
N GLU A 27 6.67 10.02 17.44
CA GLU A 27 6.68 8.56 17.57
C GLU A 27 5.31 7.97 17.22
N ALA A 28 4.23 8.56 17.75
CA ALA A 28 2.86 8.20 17.42
C ALA A 28 2.60 8.28 15.91
N HIS A 29 3.09 9.34 15.25
CA HIS A 29 2.98 9.50 13.81
C HIS A 29 3.72 8.39 13.04
N LEU A 30 4.92 7.98 13.48
CA LEU A 30 5.65 6.86 12.87
C LEU A 30 4.92 5.53 13.02
N TYR A 31 4.29 5.27 14.17
CA TYR A 31 3.45 4.07 14.36
C TYR A 31 2.26 4.07 13.39
N ASP A 32 1.56 5.20 13.27
CA ASP A 32 0.43 5.34 12.36
C ASP A 32 0.85 5.13 10.89
N LEU A 33 1.98 5.70 10.48
CA LEU A 33 2.57 5.44 9.15
C LEU A 33 2.95 3.97 8.95
N GLY A 34 3.46 3.32 10.01
CA GLY A 34 3.76 1.89 10.00
C GLY A 34 2.52 1.03 9.71
N VAL A 35 1.41 1.33 10.38
CA VAL A 35 0.11 0.68 10.17
C VAL A 35 -0.39 0.92 8.74
N LEU A 36 -0.39 2.18 8.28
CA LEU A 36 -0.81 2.52 6.92
C LEU A 36 0.01 1.80 5.85
N ARG A 37 1.33 1.70 6.04
CA ARG A 37 2.21 0.96 5.11
C ARG A 37 1.77 -0.50 5.03
N SER A 38 1.61 -1.18 6.17
CA SER A 38 1.22 -2.59 6.19
C SER A 38 -0.14 -2.84 5.54
N VAL A 39 -1.14 -2.01 5.84
CA VAL A 39 -2.48 -2.13 5.23
C VAL A 39 -2.44 -1.84 3.72
N LEU A 40 -1.67 -0.83 3.29
CA LEU A 40 -1.53 -0.53 1.86
C LEU A 40 -0.84 -1.67 1.12
N GLU A 41 0.20 -2.27 1.70
CA GLU A 41 0.88 -3.43 1.12
C GLU A 41 -0.08 -4.62 0.94
N GLU A 42 -0.88 -4.93 1.97
CA GLU A 42 -1.92 -5.98 1.91
C GLU A 42 -3.00 -5.67 0.86
N ALA A 43 -3.50 -4.43 0.84
CA ALA A 43 -4.51 -4.01 -0.14
C ALA A 43 -4.00 -4.10 -1.58
N VAL A 44 -2.72 -3.77 -1.81
CA VAL A 44 -2.09 -3.94 -3.13
C VAL A 44 -1.93 -5.43 -3.48
N GLU A 45 -1.55 -6.28 -2.53
CA GLU A 45 -1.48 -7.73 -2.75
C GLU A 45 -2.84 -8.31 -3.17
N MET A 46 -3.92 -7.95 -2.47
CA MET A 46 -5.28 -8.35 -2.82
C MET A 46 -5.68 -7.85 -4.21
N ALA A 47 -5.48 -6.55 -4.49
CA ALA A 47 -5.82 -5.97 -5.79
C ALA A 47 -5.05 -6.62 -6.95
N VAL A 48 -3.79 -7.02 -6.72
CA VAL A 48 -3.00 -7.78 -7.71
C VAL A 48 -3.58 -9.16 -7.93
N ALA A 49 -3.99 -9.86 -6.86
CA ALA A 49 -4.61 -11.18 -6.96
C ALA A 49 -5.94 -11.12 -7.73
N ASP A 50 -6.80 -10.14 -7.42
CA ASP A 50 -8.06 -9.91 -8.12
C ASP A 50 -7.85 -9.59 -9.60
N ALA A 51 -6.91 -8.68 -9.91
CA ALA A 51 -6.56 -8.37 -11.29
C ALA A 51 -6.04 -9.60 -12.05
N ARG A 52 -5.32 -10.50 -11.37
CA ARG A 52 -4.88 -11.77 -11.97
C ARG A 52 -6.03 -12.75 -12.21
N ALA A 53 -7.01 -12.82 -11.31
CA ALA A 53 -8.23 -13.61 -11.47
C ALA A 53 -9.07 -13.10 -12.65
N ASP A 54 -9.11 -11.78 -12.86
CA ASP A 54 -9.78 -11.12 -13.99
C ASP A 54 -8.99 -11.21 -15.32
N GLY A 55 -7.84 -11.89 -15.33
CA GLY A 55 -7.04 -12.11 -16.53
C GLY A 55 -6.12 -10.95 -16.93
N VAL A 56 -5.97 -9.92 -16.08
CA VAL A 56 -5.04 -8.80 -16.34
C VAL A 56 -3.60 -9.32 -16.38
N THR A 57 -2.84 -8.96 -17.42
CA THR A 57 -1.47 -9.44 -17.60
C THR A 57 -0.50 -8.83 -16.59
N TRP A 58 0.55 -9.56 -16.22
CA TRP A 58 1.60 -9.05 -15.33
C TRP A 58 2.25 -7.75 -15.82
N ALA A 59 2.37 -7.56 -17.14
CA ALA A 59 2.87 -6.31 -17.71
C ALA A 59 1.95 -5.14 -17.36
N LYS A 60 0.63 -5.26 -17.60
CA LYS A 60 -0.36 -4.22 -17.28
C LYS A 60 -0.43 -3.91 -15.79
N ILE A 61 -0.28 -4.92 -14.93
CA ILE A 61 -0.23 -4.73 -13.47
C ILE A 61 1.04 -3.95 -13.08
N GLY A 62 2.19 -4.30 -13.67
CA GLY A 62 3.44 -3.56 -13.46
C GLY A 62 3.30 -2.08 -13.86
N ASP A 63 2.76 -1.83 -15.05
CA ASP A 63 2.53 -0.47 -15.56
C ASP A 63 1.61 0.33 -14.64
N ALA A 64 0.50 -0.27 -14.18
CA ALA A 64 -0.45 0.37 -13.26
C ALA A 64 0.15 0.70 -11.89
N LEU A 65 1.04 -0.15 -11.38
CA LEU A 65 1.76 0.07 -10.12
C LEU A 65 3.00 0.96 -10.28
N GLY A 66 3.35 1.37 -11.51
CA GLY A 66 4.56 2.14 -11.78
C GLY A 66 5.86 1.37 -11.52
N VAL A 67 5.83 0.04 -11.59
CA VAL A 67 6.98 -0.84 -11.38
C VAL A 67 7.26 -1.69 -12.61
N THR A 68 8.48 -2.20 -12.72
CA THR A 68 8.83 -3.06 -13.86
C THR A 68 8.08 -4.39 -13.81
N HIS A 69 7.83 -4.97 -14.99
CA HIS A 69 7.26 -6.31 -15.14
C HIS A 69 8.01 -7.40 -14.32
N GLN A 70 9.34 -7.29 -14.22
CA GLN A 70 10.13 -8.23 -13.42
C GLN A 70 9.93 -8.02 -11.91
N ALA A 71 9.80 -6.77 -11.46
CA ALA A 71 9.55 -6.46 -10.06
C ALA A 71 8.19 -6.99 -9.60
N VAL A 72 7.13 -6.78 -10.39
CA VAL A 72 5.78 -7.27 -10.05
C VAL A 72 5.71 -8.80 -10.04
N ILE A 73 6.34 -9.48 -11.01
CA ILE A 73 6.43 -10.95 -11.00
C ILE A 73 7.18 -11.45 -9.76
N LYS A 74 8.34 -10.86 -9.46
CA LYS A 74 9.15 -11.26 -8.31
C LYS A 74 8.37 -11.12 -7.01
N ARG A 75 7.59 -10.06 -6.87
CA ARG A 75 6.85 -9.73 -5.66
C ARG A 75 5.58 -10.56 -5.49
N TYR A 76 4.76 -10.69 -6.53
CA TYR A 76 3.39 -11.19 -6.38
C TYR A 76 3.12 -12.56 -7.01
N ARG A 77 3.96 -13.06 -7.91
CA ARG A 77 3.71 -14.35 -8.60
C ARG A 77 3.73 -15.55 -7.66
N LYS A 78 4.43 -15.48 -6.53
CA LYS A 78 4.55 -16.59 -5.57
C LYS A 78 3.36 -16.73 -4.60
N GLY A 79 2.39 -15.81 -4.64
CA GLY A 79 1.28 -15.75 -3.68
C GLY A 79 0.07 -16.65 -3.95
N GLY A 80 0.06 -17.47 -5.01
CA GLY A 80 -1.12 -18.27 -5.41
C GLY A 80 -1.34 -19.59 -4.63
N ALA A 81 -0.72 -19.78 -3.48
CA ALA A 81 -0.90 -20.97 -2.65
C ALA A 81 -1.03 -20.60 -1.18
N ARG A 82 -2.21 -20.17 -0.78
CA ARG A 82 -2.71 -20.25 0.60
C ARG A 82 -4.22 -20.33 0.59
#